data_AF-A0A2A6BVV5-F1
#
_entry.id   AF-A0A2A6BVV5-F1
#
_cell.length_a   1.000
_cell.length_b   1.000
_cell.length_c   1.000
_cell.angle_alpha   90.00
_cell.angle_beta   90.00
_cell.angle_gamma   90.00
#
_symmetry.space_group_name_H-M   'P 1'
#
loop_
_entity.id
_entity.type
_entity.pdbx_description
1 polymer ?
#
loop_
_entity_poly.entity_id
_entity_poly.type
_entity_poly.pdbx_seq_one_letter_code
_entity_poly.pdbx_strand_id
1 'polypeptide(L)'
;MSPFSLFHKMNRVKLELFLDLPMPAIVSHLRACGLLRSTLMCPKCAVPCVEYQLKKSPSWPGCGWRCNNCATTFSALRDSWFSRTRIDIRPLLRMLYAFSWEQASFRSVQHELRCPDGSTISRQTFVDYCRYVFYSFCKVCTLSLFPTISHYSDCWAAYHRISNIGKYTHLTVNHSVTFKDKVTRACTNGVEGMWQRLKLGHKRRFGTHRSQLPSHIGAAVFFIRHELEDRFEAMLRAISENFPIK
;
A
#
# COMPACT_ATOMS: atom_id res chain seq x y z
N MET A 1 -17.12 2.39 14.80
CA MET A 1 -16.40 3.23 13.82
C MET A 1 -15.15 2.50 13.40
N SER A 2 -14.80 2.51 12.11
CA SER A 2 -13.52 1.96 11.63
C SER A 2 -12.36 2.71 12.29
N PRO A 3 -11.30 2.04 12.75
CA PRO A 3 -10.12 2.71 13.32
C PRO A 3 -9.42 3.64 12.31
N PHE A 4 -9.66 3.44 11.01
CA PHE A 4 -9.17 4.32 9.94
C PHE A 4 -9.93 5.64 9.81
N SER A 5 -10.96 5.92 10.63
CA SER A 5 -11.76 7.14 10.51
C SER A 5 -10.95 8.44 10.60
N LEU A 6 -9.82 8.45 11.32
CA LEU A 6 -8.90 9.59 11.38
C LEU A 6 -8.20 9.85 10.03
N PHE A 7 -8.02 8.81 9.23
CA PHE A 7 -7.44 8.86 7.89
C PHE A 7 -8.47 9.16 6.80
N HIS A 8 -9.75 9.31 7.13
CA HIS A 8 -10.78 9.60 6.16
C HIS A 8 -10.75 11.04 5.65
N LYS A 9 -10.77 11.19 4.32
CA LYS A 9 -10.61 12.49 3.63
C LYS A 9 -9.37 13.22 4.18
N MET A 10 -8.27 12.48 4.27
CA MET A 10 -6.98 12.99 4.70
C MET A 10 -6.51 14.04 3.71
N ASN A 11 -6.04 15.16 4.25
CA ASN A 11 -5.39 16.21 3.48
C ASN A 11 -4.07 16.57 4.16
N ARG A 12 -3.26 17.39 3.51
CA ARG A 12 -1.94 17.77 4.04
C ARG A 12 -2.02 18.36 5.45
N VAL A 13 -3.00 19.22 5.73
CA VAL A 13 -3.17 19.85 7.06
C VAL A 13 -3.48 18.79 8.13
N LYS A 14 -4.44 17.92 7.87
CA LYS A 14 -4.81 16.82 8.78
C LYS A 14 -3.64 15.86 9.00
N LEU A 15 -2.83 15.60 7.97
CA LEU A 15 -1.67 14.75 8.08
C LEU A 15 -0.64 15.37 9.03
N GLU A 16 -0.32 16.65 8.84
CA GLU A 16 0.64 17.33 9.72
C GLU A 16 0.13 17.41 11.16
N LEU A 17 -1.16 17.70 11.38
CA LEU A 17 -1.78 17.65 12.71
C LEU A 17 -1.66 16.27 13.36
N PHE A 18 -1.84 15.20 12.60
CA PHE A 18 -1.64 13.84 13.09
C PHE A 18 -0.17 13.57 13.42
N LEU A 19 0.75 14.03 12.56
CA LEU A 19 2.18 13.85 12.78
C LEU A 19 2.65 14.64 14.00
N ASP A 20 2.09 15.81 14.30
CA ASP A 20 2.47 16.61 15.47
C ASP A 20 2.07 15.98 16.81
N LEU A 21 1.26 14.91 16.79
CA LEU A 21 0.94 14.16 18.00
C LEU A 21 2.20 13.53 18.65
N PRO A 22 2.16 13.33 20.00
CA PRO A 22 3.19 12.56 20.69
C PRO A 22 3.32 11.15 20.11
N MET A 23 4.54 10.61 20.06
CA MET A 23 4.80 9.28 19.48
C MET A 23 3.90 8.16 20.03
N PRO A 24 3.58 8.10 21.36
CA PRO A 24 2.65 7.11 21.88
C PRO A 24 1.24 7.19 21.27
N ALA A 25 0.75 8.39 20.95
CA ALA A 25 -0.55 8.57 20.32
C ALA A 25 -0.54 8.10 18.85
N ILE A 26 0.54 8.38 18.11
CA ILE A 26 0.75 7.86 16.75
C ILE A 26 0.79 6.33 16.77
N VAL A 27 1.57 5.72 17.67
CA VAL A 27 1.67 4.26 17.81
C VAL A 27 0.31 3.64 18.17
N SER A 28 -0.42 4.23 19.11
CA SER A 28 -1.76 3.78 19.49
C SER A 28 -2.72 3.78 18.29
N HIS A 29 -2.71 4.84 17.50
CA HIS A 29 -3.55 4.94 16.31
C HIS A 29 -3.18 3.90 15.24
N LEU A 30 -1.89 3.68 15.00
CA LEU A 30 -1.42 2.65 14.06
C LEU A 30 -1.75 1.23 14.53
N ARG A 31 -1.78 0.99 15.84
CA ARG A 31 -2.29 -0.28 16.42
C ARG A 31 -3.77 -0.45 16.18
N ALA A 32 -4.56 0.60 16.40
CA ALA A 32 -5.99 0.58 16.12
C ALA A 32 -6.25 0.26 14.64
N CYS A 33 -5.43 0.80 13.72
CA CYS A 33 -5.49 0.51 12.29
C CYS A 33 -4.97 -0.89 11.89
N GLY A 34 -4.52 -1.72 12.84
CA GLY A 34 -3.94 -3.03 12.51
C GLY A 34 -2.62 -2.96 11.73
N LEU A 35 -1.90 -1.84 11.84
CA LEU A 35 -0.58 -1.63 11.21
C LEU A 35 0.58 -1.91 12.19
N LEU A 36 0.31 -1.88 13.49
CA LEU A 36 1.20 -2.31 14.56
C LEU A 36 0.52 -3.25 15.55
N ARG A 37 1.31 -4.11 16.19
CA ARG A 37 0.80 -5.07 17.18
C ARG A 37 0.49 -4.36 18.49
N SER A 38 -0.63 -4.73 19.10
CA SER A 38 -1.03 -4.29 20.45
C SER A 38 -0.56 -5.25 21.54
N THR A 39 -0.20 -6.49 21.19
CA THR A 39 0.31 -7.51 22.11
C THR A 39 1.39 -8.35 21.41
N LEU A 40 2.26 -8.99 22.19
CA LEU A 40 3.26 -9.93 21.69
C LEU A 40 3.39 -11.11 22.64
N MET A 41 3.24 -12.32 22.10
CA MET A 41 3.63 -13.55 22.79
C MET A 41 5.10 -13.84 22.52
N CYS A 42 5.88 -14.19 23.55
CA CYS A 42 7.29 -14.49 23.39
C CYS A 42 7.47 -15.74 22.51
N PRO A 43 8.17 -15.66 21.36
CA PRO A 43 8.35 -16.81 20.47
C PRO A 43 9.12 -17.98 21.09
N LYS A 44 9.90 -17.73 22.16
CA LYS A 44 10.70 -18.76 22.85
C LYS A 44 9.94 -19.45 23.97
N CYS A 45 9.03 -18.73 24.64
CA CYS A 45 8.47 -19.17 25.91
C CYS A 45 6.95 -19.19 25.94
N ALA A 46 6.29 -18.69 24.88
CA ALA A 46 4.84 -18.56 24.79
C ALA A 46 4.18 -17.78 25.96
N VAL A 47 4.93 -16.94 26.67
CA VAL A 47 4.41 -16.02 27.69
C VAL A 47 4.17 -14.63 27.10
N PRO A 48 3.17 -13.88 27.58
CA PRO A 48 2.94 -12.51 27.13
C PRO A 48 4.13 -11.61 27.49
N CYS A 49 4.61 -10.87 26.49
CA CYS A 49 5.63 -9.83 26.68
C CYS A 49 5.00 -8.54 27.21
N VAL A 50 5.76 -7.81 28.02
CA VAL A 50 5.39 -6.48 28.52
C VAL A 50 5.98 -5.41 27.61
N GLU A 51 5.18 -4.38 27.31
CA GLU A 51 5.66 -3.21 26.58
C GLU A 51 6.51 -2.32 27.50
N TYR A 52 7.63 -1.81 26.98
CA TYR A 52 8.43 -0.80 27.66
C TYR A 52 8.65 0.41 26.76
N GLN A 53 8.77 1.58 27.37
CA GLN A 53 9.10 2.84 26.71
C GLN A 53 10.61 3.09 26.77
N LEU A 54 11.18 3.61 25.68
CA LEU A 54 12.60 3.98 25.62
C LEU A 54 12.82 5.34 26.28
N LYS A 55 13.54 5.38 27.41
CA LYS A 55 13.75 6.59 28.24
C LYS A 55 14.42 7.79 27.52
N LYS A 56 15.11 7.58 26.39
CA LYS A 56 15.94 8.59 25.71
C LYS A 56 15.69 8.72 24.20
N SER A 57 14.62 8.14 23.66
CA SER A 57 14.45 8.08 22.22
C SER A 57 13.34 9.01 21.73
N PRO A 58 13.67 10.07 20.96
CA PRO A 58 12.69 10.74 20.09
C PRO A 58 12.40 9.92 18.82
N SER A 59 13.03 8.76 18.62
CA SER A 59 12.98 8.01 17.36
C SER A 59 11.88 6.95 17.35
N TRP A 60 11.27 6.80 16.18
CA TRP A 60 10.30 5.76 15.87
C TRP A 60 10.78 4.34 16.24
N PRO A 61 9.95 3.49 16.90
CA PRO A 61 8.61 3.74 17.44
C PRO A 61 8.57 4.19 18.92
N GLY A 62 9.72 4.47 19.55
CA GLY A 62 9.79 4.89 20.96
C GLY A 62 9.44 3.82 22.00
N CYS A 63 9.03 2.63 21.57
CA CYS A 63 8.61 1.52 22.42
C CYS A 63 9.18 0.17 21.94
N GLY A 64 9.16 -0.83 22.82
CA GLY A 64 9.57 -2.19 22.53
C GLY A 64 8.87 -3.20 23.43
N TRP A 65 9.09 -4.49 23.16
CA TRP A 65 8.53 -5.60 23.94
C TRP A 65 9.63 -6.30 24.71
N ARG A 66 9.36 -6.69 25.95
CA ARG A 66 10.28 -7.49 26.78
C ARG A 66 9.55 -8.70 27.35
N CYS A 67 10.15 -9.87 27.18
CA CYS A 67 9.69 -11.08 27.85
C CYS A 67 10.20 -11.09 29.29
N ASN A 68 9.31 -11.24 30.27
CA ASN A 68 9.70 -11.32 31.68
C ASN A 68 10.31 -12.67 32.05
N ASN A 69 10.02 -13.74 31.29
CA ASN A 69 10.54 -15.08 31.57
C ASN A 69 11.98 -15.27 31.07
N CYS A 70 12.26 -14.98 29.79
CA CYS A 70 13.58 -15.19 29.19
C CYS A 70 14.38 -13.90 28.97
N ALA A 71 13.92 -12.78 29.51
CA ALA A 71 14.52 -11.44 29.38
C ALA A 71 14.77 -10.95 27.94
N THR A 72 14.31 -11.67 26.91
CA THR A 72 14.53 -11.31 25.50
C THR A 72 13.69 -10.08 25.14
N THR A 73 14.29 -9.13 24.43
CA THR A 73 13.63 -7.94 23.91
C THR A 73 13.28 -8.08 22.43
N PHE A 74 12.23 -7.40 22.00
CA PHE A 74 11.77 -7.37 20.62
C PHE A 74 11.37 -5.96 20.21
N SER A 75 11.61 -5.60 18.95
CA SER A 75 11.15 -4.33 18.38
C SER A 75 9.61 -4.28 18.35
N ALA A 76 9.03 -3.10 18.61
CA ALA A 76 7.60 -2.90 18.43
C ALA A 76 7.15 -2.98 16.95
N LEU A 77 8.09 -2.85 16.01
CA LEU A 77 7.84 -3.00 14.56
C LEU A 77 7.91 -4.45 14.08
N ARG A 78 8.20 -5.40 14.97
CA ARG A 78 8.44 -6.79 14.61
C ARG A 78 7.23 -7.40 13.88
N ASP A 79 7.52 -8.06 12.75
CA ASP A 79 6.57 -8.75 11.89
C ASP A 79 5.41 -7.87 11.36
N SER A 80 5.59 -6.54 11.36
CA SER A 80 4.70 -5.61 10.67
C SER A 80 5.28 -5.16 9.33
N TRP A 81 4.49 -4.44 8.54
CA TRP A 81 4.96 -3.77 7.32
C TRP A 81 6.10 -2.77 7.59
N PHE A 82 6.23 -2.27 8.83
CA PHE A 82 7.31 -1.35 9.20
C PHE A 82 8.61 -2.07 9.58
N SER A 83 8.62 -3.39 9.77
CA SER A 83 9.79 -4.15 10.24
C SER A 83 11.07 -3.96 9.42
N ARG A 84 10.93 -3.67 8.12
CA ARG A 84 12.05 -3.53 7.17
C ARG A 84 12.40 -2.07 6.85
N THR A 85 11.63 -1.11 7.36
CA THR A 85 11.91 0.31 7.11
C THR A 85 12.95 0.84 8.10
N ARG A 86 13.89 1.64 7.59
CA ARG A 86 14.84 2.43 8.41
C ARG A 86 14.43 3.91 8.49
N ILE A 87 13.31 4.26 7.86
CA ILE A 87 12.77 5.61 7.81
C ILE A 87 11.84 5.80 9.01
N ASP A 88 11.97 6.94 9.70
CA ASP A 88 11.07 7.32 10.80
C ASP A 88 9.62 7.47 10.28
N ILE A 89 8.62 7.29 11.16
CA ILE A 89 7.21 7.30 10.78
C ILE A 89 6.77 8.62 10.15
N ARG A 90 7.33 9.76 10.58
CA ARG A 90 6.94 11.08 10.07
C ARG A 90 7.27 11.23 8.58
N PRO A 91 8.54 11.13 8.15
CA PRO A 91 8.85 11.15 6.72
C PRO A 91 8.18 10.00 5.98
N LEU A 92 8.03 8.82 6.59
CA LEU A 92 7.39 7.68 5.96
C LEU A 92 5.92 7.94 5.60
N LEU A 93 5.12 8.46 6.54
CA LEU A 93 3.71 8.75 6.30
C LEU A 93 3.51 9.91 5.32
N ARG A 94 4.38 10.93 5.34
CA ARG A 94 4.38 11.98 4.31
C ARG A 94 4.73 11.42 2.93
N MET A 95 5.70 10.49 2.82
CA MET A 95 6.00 9.81 1.56
C MET A 95 4.83 8.95 1.08
N LEU A 96 4.12 8.28 1.99
CA LEU A 96 2.92 7.53 1.68
C LEU A 96 1.82 8.46 1.17
N TYR A 97 1.56 9.56 1.88
CA TYR A 97 0.58 10.55 1.47
C TYR A 97 0.92 11.15 0.09
N ALA A 98 2.17 11.55 -0.13
CA ALA A 98 2.62 12.06 -1.43
C ALA A 98 2.42 11.02 -2.54
N PHE A 99 2.76 9.76 -2.28
CA PHE A 99 2.52 8.65 -3.21
C PHE A 99 1.03 8.47 -3.52
N SER A 100 0.15 8.66 -2.54
CA SER A 100 -1.30 8.46 -2.70
C SER A 100 -1.96 9.48 -3.64
N TRP A 101 -1.35 10.66 -3.81
CA TRP A 101 -1.96 11.76 -4.55
C TRP A 101 -1.55 11.79 -6.02
N GLU A 102 -0.27 11.58 -6.30
CA GLU A 102 0.25 11.35 -7.63
C GLU A 102 1.60 10.62 -7.45
N GLN A 103 2.20 10.05 -8.50
CA GLN A 103 3.58 9.58 -8.38
C GLN A 103 4.50 10.80 -8.21
N ALA A 104 4.53 11.37 -7.00
CA ALA A 104 5.17 12.62 -6.69
C ALA A 104 6.64 12.53 -7.06
N SER A 105 7.14 13.54 -7.78
CA SER A 105 8.54 13.56 -8.19
C SER A 105 9.44 13.61 -6.96
N PHE A 106 10.65 13.03 -7.05
CA PHE A 106 11.62 13.10 -5.97
C PHE A 106 11.84 14.54 -5.46
N ARG A 107 11.88 15.53 -6.38
CA ARG A 107 12.08 16.95 -6.02
C ARG A 107 10.91 17.51 -5.21
N SER A 108 9.67 17.17 -5.59
CA SER A 108 8.47 17.58 -4.87
C SER A 108 8.46 17.01 -3.46
N VAL A 109 8.74 15.71 -3.34
CA VAL A 109 8.80 15.02 -2.06
C VAL A 109 9.95 15.55 -1.20
N GLN A 110 11.14 15.76 -1.77
CA GLN A 110 12.27 16.33 -1.04
C GLN A 110 12.00 17.76 -0.54
N HIS A 111 11.29 18.57 -1.31
CA HIS A 111 10.87 19.91 -0.89
C HIS A 111 9.86 19.87 0.26
N GLU A 112 8.92 18.92 0.21
CA GLU A 112 7.86 18.76 1.21
C GLU A 112 8.33 18.09 2.51
N LEU A 113 9.31 17.19 2.42
CA LEU A 113 9.84 16.40 3.54
C LEU A 113 11.02 17.05 4.27
N ARG A 114 11.30 18.33 4.07
CA ARG A 114 12.39 19.01 4.78
C ARG A 114 12.19 18.83 6.28
N CYS A 115 13.22 18.31 6.95
CA CYS A 115 13.24 18.20 8.39
C CYS A 115 13.41 19.61 9.01
N PRO A 116 13.02 19.81 10.28
CA PRO A 116 13.20 21.10 10.96
C PRO A 116 14.65 21.58 11.00
N ASP A 117 15.62 20.66 10.94
CA ASP A 117 17.06 20.93 10.86
C ASP A 117 17.56 21.21 9.42
N GLY A 118 16.66 21.27 8.44
CA GLY A 118 16.96 21.48 7.03
C GLY A 118 17.45 20.24 6.28
N SER A 119 17.62 19.10 6.95
CA SER A 119 18.02 17.85 6.30
C SER A 119 16.91 17.31 5.40
N THR A 120 17.30 16.61 4.34
CA THR A 120 16.36 16.03 3.36
C THR A 120 16.67 14.56 3.13
N ILE A 121 15.65 13.79 2.75
CA ILE A 121 15.84 12.37 2.41
C ILE A 121 16.75 12.25 1.18
N SER A 122 17.68 11.30 1.21
CA SER A 122 18.55 11.05 0.07
C SER A 122 17.76 10.51 -1.13
N ARG A 123 18.27 10.76 -2.35
CA ARG A 123 17.70 10.17 -3.57
C ARG A 123 17.61 8.66 -3.50
N GLN A 124 18.63 8.01 -2.92
CA GLN A 124 18.66 6.56 -2.78
C GLN A 124 17.56 6.07 -1.83
N THR A 125 17.39 6.73 -0.69
CA THR A 125 16.31 6.44 0.28
C THR A 125 14.93 6.57 -0.37
N PHE A 126 14.71 7.62 -1.17
CA PHE A 126 13.46 7.79 -1.92
C PHE A 126 13.23 6.66 -2.92
N VAL A 127 14.24 6.31 -3.72
CA VAL A 127 14.14 5.24 -4.72
C VAL A 127 13.85 3.89 -4.07
N ASP A 128 14.54 3.57 -2.98
CA ASP A 128 14.36 2.31 -2.25
C ASP A 128 12.99 2.23 -1.60
N TYR A 129 12.49 3.34 -1.05
CA TYR A 129 11.11 3.45 -0.58
C TYR A 129 10.11 3.24 -1.71
N CYS A 130 10.26 3.93 -2.85
CA CYS A 130 9.35 3.78 -3.97
C CYS A 130 9.31 2.31 -4.40
N ARG A 131 10.48 1.65 -4.54
CA ARG A 131 10.56 0.21 -4.83
C ARG A 131 9.84 -0.63 -3.78
N TYR A 132 10.04 -0.34 -2.50
CA TYR A 132 9.39 -1.05 -1.40
C TYR A 132 7.87 -0.94 -1.44
N VAL A 133 7.34 0.27 -1.64
CA VAL A 133 5.91 0.53 -1.76
C VAL A 133 5.34 -0.11 -3.02
N PHE A 134 5.96 0.10 -4.18
CA PHE A 134 5.53 -0.52 -5.43
C PHE A 134 5.57 -2.05 -5.37
N TYR A 135 6.56 -2.65 -4.71
CA TYR A 135 6.62 -4.10 -4.51
C TYR A 135 5.54 -4.59 -3.55
N SER A 136 5.32 -3.85 -2.45
CA SER A 136 4.22 -4.13 -1.51
C SER A 136 2.87 -4.10 -2.23
N PHE A 137 2.65 -3.11 -3.09
CA PHE A 137 1.44 -3.01 -3.90
C PHE A 137 1.35 -4.03 -5.03
N CYS A 138 2.47 -4.42 -5.62
CA CYS A 138 2.49 -5.54 -6.56
C CYS A 138 1.98 -6.80 -5.85
N LYS A 139 2.45 -7.06 -4.63
CA LYS A 139 2.01 -8.18 -3.80
C LYS A 139 0.52 -8.07 -3.44
N VAL A 140 0.08 -6.90 -2.97
CA VAL A 140 -1.33 -6.59 -2.70
C VAL A 140 -2.17 -6.88 -3.93
N CYS A 141 -1.85 -6.28 -5.08
CA CYS A 141 -2.64 -6.42 -6.30
C CYS A 141 -2.64 -7.87 -6.79
N THR A 142 -1.53 -8.61 -6.74
CA THR A 142 -1.52 -10.03 -7.12
C THR A 142 -2.42 -10.89 -6.23
N LEU A 143 -2.63 -10.51 -4.97
CA LEU A 143 -3.50 -11.21 -4.01
C LEU A 143 -4.95 -10.72 -4.06
N SER A 144 -5.18 -9.42 -4.25
CA SER A 144 -6.48 -8.75 -4.23
C SER A 144 -7.06 -8.49 -5.62
N LEU A 145 -6.39 -8.91 -6.70
CA LEU A 145 -6.93 -8.73 -8.04
C LEU A 145 -8.27 -9.46 -8.24
N PHE A 146 -8.67 -10.40 -7.37
CA PHE A 146 -9.69 -11.37 -7.73
C PHE A 146 -10.47 -11.98 -6.55
N PRO A 147 -11.63 -11.41 -6.19
CA PRO A 147 -12.71 -12.27 -5.70
C PRO A 147 -13.82 -12.44 -6.74
N THR A 148 -14.19 -11.39 -7.49
CA THR A 148 -15.39 -11.44 -8.34
C THR A 148 -15.34 -10.38 -9.44
N ILE A 149 -14.66 -10.67 -10.55
CA ILE A 149 -14.84 -9.89 -11.79
C ILE A 149 -15.01 -10.89 -12.93
N SER A 150 -16.15 -10.79 -13.63
CA SER A 150 -16.30 -11.41 -14.95
C SER A 150 -15.28 -10.75 -15.88
N HIS A 151 -14.32 -11.53 -16.39
CA HIS A 151 -13.33 -11.03 -17.33
C HIS A 151 -13.95 -10.96 -18.72
N TYR A 152 -13.95 -9.77 -19.32
CA TYR A 152 -14.46 -9.54 -20.66
C TYR A 152 -13.29 -9.47 -21.66
N SER A 153 -13.32 -10.29 -22.71
CA SER A 153 -12.40 -10.17 -23.85
C SER A 153 -13.15 -10.19 -25.17
N ASP A 154 -12.45 -9.87 -26.26
CA ASP A 154 -12.94 -10.22 -27.58
C ASP A 154 -12.94 -11.76 -27.79
N CYS A 155 -13.49 -12.22 -28.90
CA CYS A 155 -13.51 -13.62 -29.30
C CYS A 155 -12.18 -14.11 -29.90
N TRP A 156 -11.04 -13.48 -29.59
CA TRP A 156 -9.76 -13.93 -30.14
C TRP A 156 -9.35 -15.28 -29.55
N ALA A 157 -8.97 -16.22 -30.43
CA ALA A 157 -8.76 -17.62 -30.07
C ALA A 157 -7.69 -17.84 -28.98
N ALA A 158 -6.69 -16.95 -28.88
CA ALA A 158 -5.66 -17.02 -27.85
C ALA A 158 -6.24 -16.87 -26.42
N TYR A 159 -7.41 -16.24 -26.27
CA TYR A 159 -8.07 -16.03 -24.99
C TYR A 159 -8.93 -17.21 -24.52
N HIS A 160 -9.17 -18.23 -25.36
CA HIS A 160 -9.97 -19.40 -24.97
C HIS A 160 -9.42 -20.17 -23.77
N ARG A 161 -8.11 -20.06 -23.48
CA ARG A 161 -7.47 -20.72 -22.34
C ARG A 161 -7.64 -19.96 -21.02
N ILE A 162 -8.22 -18.76 -21.03
CA ILE A 162 -8.42 -17.95 -19.81
C ILE A 162 -9.41 -18.62 -18.85
N SER A 163 -10.46 -19.26 -19.37
CA SER A 163 -11.42 -20.04 -18.57
C SER A 163 -10.74 -21.17 -17.79
N ASN A 164 -9.66 -21.76 -18.32
CA ASN A 164 -8.90 -22.84 -17.70
C ASN A 164 -8.05 -22.38 -16.51
N ILE A 165 -7.91 -21.08 -16.26
CA ILE A 165 -7.19 -20.54 -15.11
C ILE A 165 -8.00 -20.76 -13.81
N GLY A 166 -9.29 -21.11 -13.91
CA GLY A 166 -10.12 -21.60 -12.79
C GLY A 166 -10.51 -20.55 -11.75
N LYS A 167 -10.04 -19.30 -11.91
CA LYS A 167 -10.27 -18.19 -10.96
C LYS A 167 -11.28 -17.15 -11.45
N TYR A 168 -11.73 -17.24 -12.71
CA TYR A 168 -12.50 -16.18 -13.37
C TYR A 168 -13.64 -16.75 -14.20
N THR A 169 -14.81 -16.09 -14.14
CA THR A 169 -15.84 -16.25 -15.16
C THR A 169 -15.41 -15.44 -16.39
N HIS A 170 -15.07 -16.11 -17.49
CA HIS A 170 -14.67 -15.47 -18.73
C HIS A 170 -15.89 -15.28 -19.63
N LEU A 171 -16.19 -14.03 -19.98
CA LEU A 171 -17.25 -13.65 -20.92
C LEU A 171 -16.60 -13.03 -22.15
N THR A 172 -17.11 -13.37 -23.34
CA THR A 172 -16.57 -12.88 -24.60
C THR A 172 -17.57 -11.99 -25.32
N VAL A 173 -17.08 -10.97 -26.03
CA VAL A 173 -17.88 -10.10 -26.89
C VAL A 173 -17.43 -10.26 -28.32
N ASN A 174 -18.37 -10.58 -29.22
CA ASN A 174 -18.10 -10.61 -30.64
C ASN A 174 -18.31 -9.22 -31.26
N HIS A 175 -17.23 -8.44 -31.39
CA HIS A 175 -17.27 -7.10 -31.97
C HIS A 175 -17.64 -7.05 -33.46
N SER A 176 -17.61 -8.19 -34.18
CA SER A 176 -18.13 -8.24 -35.55
C SER A 176 -19.65 -8.24 -35.63
N VAL A 177 -20.33 -8.52 -34.51
CA VAL A 177 -21.80 -8.69 -34.45
C VAL A 177 -22.44 -7.64 -33.55
N THR A 178 -21.87 -7.37 -32.38
CA THR A 178 -22.45 -6.43 -31.41
C THR A 178 -21.39 -5.65 -30.64
N PHE A 179 -21.62 -4.35 -30.43
CA PHE A 179 -20.77 -3.51 -29.58
C PHE A 179 -20.88 -3.86 -28.08
N LYS A 180 -22.07 -4.30 -27.65
CA LYS A 180 -22.33 -4.91 -26.34
C LYS A 180 -23.17 -6.15 -26.56
N ASP A 181 -22.80 -7.26 -25.92
CA ASP A 181 -23.60 -8.48 -26.00
C ASP A 181 -24.98 -8.22 -25.38
N LYS A 182 -26.06 -8.56 -26.10
CA LYS A 182 -27.43 -8.21 -25.66
C LYS A 182 -27.93 -9.11 -24.54
N VAL A 183 -27.41 -10.32 -24.41
CA VAL A 183 -27.88 -11.35 -23.46
C VAL A 183 -27.08 -11.27 -22.16
N THR A 184 -25.76 -11.27 -22.28
CA THR A 184 -24.82 -11.24 -21.16
C THR A 184 -24.45 -9.82 -20.73
N ARG A 185 -24.83 -8.80 -21.51
CA ARG A 185 -24.44 -7.38 -21.33
C ARG A 185 -22.93 -7.14 -21.34
N ALA A 186 -22.14 -8.12 -21.78
CA ALA A 186 -20.70 -8.06 -21.83
C ALA A 186 -20.21 -6.91 -22.74
N CYS A 187 -19.20 -6.18 -22.28
CA CYS A 187 -18.51 -5.13 -23.05
C CYS A 187 -17.04 -5.01 -22.64
N THR A 188 -16.16 -4.67 -23.58
CA THR A 188 -14.70 -4.53 -23.35
C THR A 188 -14.30 -3.12 -22.89
N ASN A 189 -15.21 -2.14 -22.91
CA ASN A 189 -14.94 -0.73 -22.62
C ASN A 189 -14.18 -0.51 -21.30
N GLY A 190 -14.52 -1.27 -20.25
CA GLY A 190 -13.84 -1.18 -18.96
C GLY A 190 -12.37 -1.63 -19.02
N VAL A 191 -12.11 -2.74 -19.73
CA VAL A 191 -10.77 -3.30 -19.91
C VAL A 191 -9.94 -2.39 -20.82
N GLU A 192 -10.52 -1.87 -21.89
CA GLU A 192 -9.89 -0.91 -22.81
C GLU A 192 -9.53 0.41 -22.13
N GLY A 193 -10.46 0.99 -21.36
CA GLY A 193 -10.22 2.20 -20.59
C GLY A 193 -9.13 2.02 -19.53
N MET A 194 -9.13 0.89 -18.83
CA MET A 194 -8.06 0.53 -17.89
C MET A 194 -6.70 0.41 -18.61
N TRP A 195 -6.65 -0.28 -19.74
CA TRP A 195 -5.43 -0.41 -20.55
C TRP A 195 -4.92 0.92 -21.08
N GLN A 196 -5.81 1.81 -21.53
CA GLN A 196 -5.42 3.15 -21.98
C GLN A 196 -4.72 3.93 -20.85
N ARG A 197 -5.27 3.89 -19.63
CA ARG A 197 -4.68 4.54 -18.46
C ARG A 197 -3.31 3.95 -18.10
N LEU A 198 -3.18 2.62 -18.16
CA LEU A 198 -1.89 1.95 -17.96
C LEU A 198 -0.84 2.39 -19.00
N LYS A 199 -1.22 2.42 -20.29
CA LYS A 199 -0.35 2.87 -21.39
C LYS A 199 0.06 4.34 -21.23
N LEU A 200 -0.85 5.22 -20.81
CA LEU A 200 -0.56 6.64 -20.57
C LEU A 200 0.56 6.81 -19.55
N GLY A 201 0.52 6.08 -18.43
CA GLY A 201 1.59 6.11 -17.44
C GLY A 201 2.93 5.64 -18.00
N HIS A 202 2.94 4.57 -18.80
CA HIS A 202 4.15 4.05 -19.43
C HIS A 202 4.75 5.03 -20.45
N LYS A 203 3.91 5.71 -21.24
CA LYS A 203 4.33 6.74 -22.20
C LYS A 203 4.92 7.98 -21.49
N ARG A 204 4.28 8.46 -20.42
CA ARG A 204 4.79 9.60 -19.61
C ARG A 204 6.19 9.34 -19.03
N ARG A 205 6.57 8.08 -18.84
CA ARG A 205 7.88 7.66 -18.34
C ARG A 205 8.91 7.34 -19.44
N PHE A 206 8.56 7.54 -20.71
CA PHE A 206 9.39 7.14 -21.87
C PHE A 206 9.77 5.66 -21.86
N GLY A 207 8.83 4.82 -21.41
CA GLY A 207 9.07 3.40 -21.18
C GLY A 207 9.25 3.06 -19.71
N THR A 208 9.39 1.77 -19.41
CA THR A 208 9.60 1.26 -18.06
C THR A 208 10.40 -0.02 -18.21
N HIS A 209 11.52 -0.12 -17.49
CA HIS A 209 12.35 -1.31 -17.53
C HIS A 209 11.53 -2.54 -17.12
N ARG A 210 11.73 -3.67 -17.79
CA ARG A 210 10.87 -4.87 -17.64
C ARG A 210 10.81 -5.36 -16.19
N SER A 211 11.90 -5.24 -15.43
CA SER A 211 11.92 -5.61 -14.00
C SER A 211 11.06 -4.73 -13.11
N GLN A 212 10.72 -3.50 -13.53
CA GLN A 212 9.88 -2.57 -12.78
C GLN A 212 8.42 -2.55 -13.28
N LEU A 213 8.15 -3.17 -14.43
CA LEU A 213 6.82 -3.18 -15.02
C LEU A 213 5.72 -3.73 -14.08
N PRO A 214 5.91 -4.86 -13.36
CA PRO A 214 4.89 -5.37 -12.44
C PRO A 214 4.54 -4.37 -11.34
N SER A 215 5.54 -3.67 -10.82
CA SER A 215 5.39 -2.75 -9.69
C SER A 215 4.66 -1.47 -10.12
N HIS A 216 4.94 -0.97 -11.34
CA HIS A 216 4.21 0.15 -11.93
C HIS A 216 2.77 -0.19 -12.32
N ILE A 217 2.52 -1.41 -12.84
CA ILE A 217 1.16 -1.88 -13.11
C ILE A 217 0.37 -1.99 -11.81
N GLY A 218 0.94 -2.59 -10.76
CA GLY A 218 0.30 -2.73 -9.46
C GLY A 218 -0.13 -1.38 -8.87
N ALA A 219 0.77 -0.40 -8.87
CA ALA A 219 0.41 0.95 -8.46
C ALA A 219 -0.69 1.58 -9.31
N ALA A 220 -0.59 1.50 -10.63
CA ALA A 220 -1.62 2.06 -11.50
C ALA A 220 -2.98 1.40 -11.23
N VAL A 221 -3.06 0.08 -11.13
CA VAL A 221 -4.30 -0.64 -10.77
C VAL A 221 -4.86 -0.18 -9.43
N PHE A 222 -4.01 0.03 -8.42
CA PHE A 222 -4.42 0.61 -7.14
C PHE A 222 -5.06 2.00 -7.32
N PHE A 223 -4.40 2.92 -8.03
CA PHE A 223 -4.97 4.26 -8.28
C PHE A 223 -6.30 4.23 -9.05
N ILE A 224 -6.43 3.30 -9.99
CA ILE A 224 -7.66 3.10 -10.78
C ILE A 224 -8.81 2.63 -9.89
N ARG A 225 -8.55 1.65 -9.01
CA ARG A 225 -9.58 1.06 -8.14
C ARG A 225 -10.06 2.02 -7.06
N HIS A 226 -9.14 2.81 -6.51
CA HIS A 226 -9.40 3.71 -5.40
C HIS A 226 -9.56 5.17 -5.89
N GLU A 227 -10.07 5.38 -7.10
CA GLU A 227 -10.23 6.72 -7.69
C GLU A 227 -11.31 7.56 -6.99
N LEU A 228 -12.34 6.91 -6.44
CA LEU A 228 -13.49 7.56 -5.81
C LEU A 228 -13.40 7.60 -4.28
N GLU A 229 -12.34 7.07 -3.69
CA GLU A 229 -12.14 7.06 -2.24
C GLU A 229 -10.82 7.74 -1.83
N ASP A 230 -10.63 7.87 -0.52
CA ASP A 230 -9.36 8.37 0.01
C ASP A 230 -8.25 7.34 -0.23
N ARG A 231 -7.36 7.64 -1.19
CA ARG A 231 -6.27 6.74 -1.57
C ARG A 231 -5.25 6.52 -0.46
N PHE A 232 -5.08 7.48 0.45
CA PHE A 232 -4.17 7.35 1.57
C PHE A 232 -4.75 6.36 2.58
N GLU A 233 -6.02 6.53 2.96
CA GLU A 233 -6.75 5.58 3.80
C GLU A 233 -6.79 4.18 3.17
N ALA A 234 -7.14 4.09 1.89
CA ALA A 234 -7.19 2.83 1.14
C ALA A 234 -5.84 2.13 1.10
N MET A 235 -4.74 2.90 1.02
CA MET A 235 -3.39 2.35 1.06
C MET A 235 -3.07 1.77 2.43
N LEU A 236 -3.35 2.51 3.51
CA LEU A 236 -3.11 2.01 4.86
C LEU A 236 -3.96 0.76 5.16
N ARG A 237 -5.22 0.75 4.71
CA ARG A 237 -6.10 -0.42 4.79
C ARG A 237 -5.52 -1.61 4.03
N ALA A 238 -5.11 -1.41 2.78
CA ALA A 238 -4.49 -2.44 1.97
C ALA A 238 -3.19 -2.99 2.58
N ILE A 239 -2.38 -2.14 3.23
CA ILE A 239 -1.19 -2.57 3.96
C ILE A 239 -1.59 -3.48 5.14
N SER A 240 -2.57 -3.07 5.96
CA SER A 240 -3.02 -3.87 7.10
C SER A 240 -3.57 -5.23 6.67
N GLU A 241 -4.39 -5.28 5.61
CA GLU A 241 -5.00 -6.51 5.10
C GLU A 241 -3.98 -7.49 4.49
N ASN A 242 -2.97 -6.98 3.78
CA ASN A 242 -2.01 -7.82 3.04
C ASN A 242 -0.73 -8.14 3.84
N PHE A 243 -0.49 -7.41 4.93
CA PHE A 243 0.60 -7.65 5.87
C PHE A 243 0.03 -7.82 7.29
N PRO A 244 -0.81 -8.86 7.51
CA PRO A 244 -1.45 -9.07 8.79
C PRO A 244 -0.42 -9.36 9.86
N ILE A 245 -0.65 -8.75 11.01
CA ILE A 245 0.20 -8.88 12.18
C ILE A 245 -0.04 -10.26 12.79
N LYS A 246 0.98 -11.12 12.70
CA LYS A 246 0.98 -12.44 13.33
C LYS A 246 1.36 -12.37 14.80
#